data_AF-A0A7X5BRQ6-F1
#
_entry.id   AF-A0A7X5BRQ6-F1
#
_cell.length_a   1.000
_cell.length_b   1.000
_cell.length_c   1.000
_cell.angle_alpha   90.00
_cell.angle_beta   90.00
_cell.angle_gamma   90.00
#
_symmetry.space_group_name_H-M   'P 1'
#
loop_
_entity.id
_entity.type
_entity.pdbx_description
1 polymer ?
#
loop_
_entity_poly.entity_id
_entity_poly.type
_entity_poly.pdbx_seq_one_letter_code
_entity_poly.pdbx_strand_id
1 'polypeptide(L)'
;MKLRISMGEDPCPVVTATVTLRSGDGRPTMGPLSLNVRDGVIEGVTLPYVYESSAWWVQVHAYDSNGNNVCSGDDPGTGVHEGRTTFVFIKMHCAFPNCP
;
A
#
# COMPACT_ATOMS: atom_id res chain seq x y z
N MET A 1 -1.32 -3.42 16.36
CA MET A 1 -0.17 -2.60 15.87
C MET A 1 -0.69 -1.67 14.78
N LYS A 2 0.10 -0.69 14.33
CA LYS A 2 -0.34 0.28 13.31
C LYS A 2 0.68 0.33 12.19
N LEU A 3 0.23 0.12 10.95
CA LEU A 3 1.02 0.38 9.74
C LEU A 3 0.52 1.67 9.09
N ARG A 4 1.41 2.62 8.83
CA ARG A 4 1.09 3.84 8.05
C ARG A 4 1.73 3.79 6.67
N ILE A 5 0.92 3.93 5.62
CA ILE A 5 1.38 3.87 4.22
C ILE A 5 1.17 5.24 3.57
N SER A 6 2.24 5.88 3.10
CA SER A 6 2.17 7.12 2.32
C SER A 6 2.78 6.90 0.96
N MET A 7 2.19 7.53 -0.06
CA MET A 7 2.69 7.45 -1.43
C MET A 7 2.92 8.85 -1.99
N GLY A 8 3.87 8.95 -2.92
CA GLY A 8 4.30 10.22 -3.51
C GLY A 8 3.25 10.81 -4.46
N GLU A 9 3.43 12.08 -4.81
CA GLU A 9 2.63 12.81 -5.79
C GLU A 9 3.02 12.36 -7.21
N ASP A 10 2.52 11.22 -7.67
CA ASP A 10 2.58 10.87 -9.10
C ASP A 10 1.30 11.34 -9.81
N PRO A 11 1.40 11.90 -11.03
CA PRO A 11 0.30 12.64 -11.70
C PRO A 11 -0.80 11.76 -12.28
N CYS A 12 -0.79 10.44 -12.08
CA CYS A 12 -1.77 9.55 -12.69
C CYS A 12 -3.16 9.72 -12.03
N PRO A 13 -4.26 9.70 -12.80
CA PRO A 13 -5.61 9.81 -12.26
C PRO A 13 -6.00 8.53 -11.51
N VAL A 14 -5.60 8.43 -10.25
CA VAL A 14 -5.97 7.35 -9.34
C VAL A 14 -7.29 7.71 -8.65
N VAL A 15 -8.24 6.77 -8.67
CA VAL A 15 -9.53 6.93 -7.96
C VAL A 15 -9.67 5.96 -6.79
N THR A 16 -8.95 4.85 -6.81
CA THR A 16 -8.97 3.85 -5.75
C THR A 16 -7.62 3.14 -5.68
N ALA A 17 -7.30 2.63 -4.50
CA ALA A 17 -6.11 1.82 -4.30
C ALA A 17 -6.35 0.75 -3.26
N THR A 18 -5.59 -0.33 -3.37
CA THR A 18 -5.63 -1.45 -2.45
C THR A 18 -4.24 -1.79 -1.96
N VAL A 19 -4.15 -2.30 -0.73
CA VAL A 19 -2.94 -2.87 -0.16
C VAL A 19 -3.14 -4.36 0.13
N THR A 20 -2.14 -5.15 -0.23
CA THR A 20 -1.99 -6.54 0.20
C THR A 20 -0.73 -6.64 1.06
N LEU A 21 -0.86 -7.29 2.21
CA LEU A 21 0.24 -7.55 3.13
C LEU A 21 0.51 -9.05 3.16
N ARG A 22 1.72 -9.48 2.82
CA ARG A 22 2.15 -10.87 2.95
C ARG A 22 3.22 -10.98 4.02
N SER A 23 2.98 -11.78 5.04
CA SER A 23 3.98 -12.01 6.07
C SER A 23 5.08 -12.94 5.56
N GLY A 24 6.33 -12.64 5.91
CA GLY A 24 7.49 -13.49 5.64
C GLY A 24 7.60 -14.70 6.57
N ASP A 25 6.79 -14.77 7.64
CA ASP A 25 6.83 -15.84 8.64
C ASP A 25 5.77 -16.93 8.46
N GLY A 26 5.02 -16.89 7.36
CA GLY A 26 3.98 -17.88 7.03
C GLY A 26 2.59 -17.58 7.60
N ARG A 27 2.40 -16.46 8.30
CA ARG A 27 1.06 -15.98 8.67
C ARG A 27 0.18 -15.67 7.43
N PRO A 28 -1.15 -15.64 7.61
CA PRO A 28 -2.07 -15.33 6.52
C PRO A 28 -1.80 -13.98 5.86
N THR A 29 -1.98 -13.94 4.54
CA THR A 29 -2.01 -12.69 3.78
C THR A 29 -3.21 -11.85 4.21
N MET A 30 -3.03 -10.54 4.37
CA MET A 30 -4.10 -9.59 4.66
C MET A 30 -4.39 -8.73 3.43
N GLY A 31 -5.65 -8.63 3.04
CA GLY A 31 -6.11 -7.84 1.91
C GLY A 31 -6.52 -8.65 0.69
N PRO A 32 -6.84 -7.99 -0.44
CA PRO A 32 -6.68 -6.55 -0.67
C PRO A 32 -7.58 -5.69 0.22
N LEU A 33 -7.00 -4.67 0.87
CA LEU A 33 -7.71 -3.69 1.70
C LEU A 33 -7.73 -2.34 1.00
N SER A 34 -8.89 -1.66 0.98
CA SER A 34 -8.99 -0.33 0.38
C SER A 34 -8.16 0.71 1.12
N LEU A 35 -7.46 1.55 0.36
CA LEU A 35 -6.74 2.73 0.84
C LEU A 35 -7.55 4.00 0.53
N ASN A 36 -7.36 5.05 1.33
CA ASN A 36 -7.98 6.34 1.06
C ASN A 36 -7.24 7.04 -0.08
N VAL A 37 -7.96 7.49 -1.10
CA VAL A 37 -7.43 8.27 -2.22
C VAL A 37 -8.10 9.63 -2.23
N ARG A 38 -7.30 10.69 -2.24
CA ARG A 38 -7.76 12.08 -2.25
C ARG A 38 -6.90 12.89 -3.21
N ASP A 39 -7.56 13.62 -4.11
CA ASP A 39 -6.90 14.50 -5.08
C ASP A 39 -5.81 13.77 -5.91
N GLY A 40 -6.06 12.50 -6.27
CA GLY A 40 -5.12 11.64 -7.02
C GLY A 40 -3.99 11.06 -6.16
N VAL A 41 -3.87 11.47 -4.91
CA VAL A 41 -2.85 11.00 -3.96
C VAL A 41 -3.46 10.01 -2.99
N ILE A 42 -2.73 8.95 -2.67
CA ILE A 42 -3.18 7.96 -1.70
C ILE A 42 -2.63 8.36 -0.33
N GLU A 43 -3.53 8.74 0.56
CA GLU A 43 -3.19 9.29 1.87
C GLU A 43 -2.82 8.20 2.88
N GLY A 44 -2.09 8.62 3.92
CA GLY A 44 -1.70 7.82 5.09
C GLY A 44 -2.82 7.00 5.71
N VAL A 45 -2.96 5.71 5.40
CA VAL A 45 -3.90 4.81 6.10
C VAL A 45 -3.27 4.24 7.37
N THR A 46 -4.05 4.00 8.41
CA THR A 46 -3.63 3.20 9.56
C THR A 46 -4.32 1.83 9.54
N LEU A 47 -3.56 0.74 9.54
CA LEU A 47 -4.10 -0.62 9.61
C LEU A 47 -3.97 -1.17 11.05
N PRO A 48 -5.07 -1.27 11.83
CA PRO A 48 -5.01 -1.60 13.26
C PRO A 48 -4.85 -3.10 13.59
N TYR A 49 -5.15 -3.99 12.63
CA TYR A 49 -5.20 -5.45 12.84
C TYR A 49 -4.03 -6.21 12.21
N VAL A 50 -2.88 -5.57 12.04
CA VAL A 50 -1.67 -6.25 11.56
C VAL A 50 -0.99 -6.97 12.73
N TYR A 51 -0.74 -8.26 12.55
CA TYR A 51 -0.05 -9.08 13.54
C TYR A 51 1.46 -8.79 13.55
N GLU A 52 2.10 -9.13 14.68
CA GLU A 52 3.56 -9.08 14.77
C GLU A 52 4.21 -10.00 13.73
N SER A 53 5.19 -9.48 13.00
CA SER A 53 6.01 -10.26 12.09
C SER A 53 7.36 -9.58 11.86
N SER A 54 8.41 -10.39 11.71
CA SER A 54 9.76 -9.92 11.42
C SER A 54 9.87 -9.24 10.05
N ALA A 55 8.99 -9.59 9.11
CA ALA A 55 8.90 -8.94 7.79
C ALA A 55 7.49 -9.08 7.19
N TRP A 56 7.02 -7.98 6.61
CA TRP A 56 5.87 -7.89 5.74
C TRP A 56 6.30 -7.42 4.37
N TRP A 57 5.92 -8.17 3.34
CA TRP A 57 5.90 -7.68 1.98
C TRP A 57 4.60 -6.93 1.75
N VAL A 58 4.70 -5.60 1.67
CA VAL A 58 3.58 -4.70 1.41
C VAL A 58 3.51 -4.48 -0.09
N GLN A 59 2.37 -4.79 -0.70
CA GLN A 59 2.11 -4.53 -2.12
C GLN A 59 0.93 -3.58 -2.24
N VAL A 60 1.08 -2.53 -3.03
CA VAL A 60 0.02 -1.57 -3.31
C VAL A 60 -0.27 -1.54 -4.80
N HIS A 61 -1.55 -1.52 -5.12
CA HIS A 61 -2.06 -1.33 -6.47
C HIS A 61 -3.05 -0.17 -6.49
N ALA A 62 -2.88 0.72 -7.45
CA ALA A 62 -3.73 1.87 -7.69
C ALA A 62 -4.45 1.70 -9.01
N TYR A 63 -5.72 2.09 -9.05
CA TYR A 63 -6.60 1.85 -10.19
C TYR A 63 -7.23 3.14 -10.69
N ASP A 64 -7.44 3.20 -12.02
CA ASP A 64 -8.22 4.25 -12.68
C ASP A 64 -9.74 4.03 -12.51
N SER A 65 -10.55 4.94 -13.07
CA SER A 65 -12.01 4.86 -13.04
C SER A 65 -12.60 3.67 -13.79
N ASN A 66 -11.81 3.01 -14.63
CA ASN A 66 -12.20 1.83 -15.39
C ASN A 66 -11.81 0.52 -14.66
N GLY A 67 -11.13 0.62 -13.51
CA GLY A 67 -10.63 -0.52 -12.76
C GLY A 67 -9.30 -1.08 -13.27
N ASN A 68 -8.61 -0.39 -14.19
CA ASN A 68 -7.29 -0.79 -14.65
C ASN A 68 -6.24 -0.42 -13.62
N ASN A 69 -5.30 -1.33 -13.37
CA ASN A 69 -4.13 -1.04 -12.54
C ASN A 69 -3.19 -0.07 -13.29
N VAL A 70 -3.00 1.13 -12.74
CA VAL A 70 -2.20 2.21 -13.35
C VAL A 70 -0.89 2.47 -12.63
N CYS A 71 -0.84 2.20 -11.32
CA CYS A 71 0.38 2.30 -10.54
C CYS A 71 0.49 1.13 -9.56
N SER A 72 1.71 0.64 -9.37
CA SER A 72 2.02 -0.35 -8.35
C SER A 72 3.30 0.00 -7.61
N GLY A 73 3.40 -0.46 -6.38
CA GLY A 73 4.60 -0.28 -5.57
C GLY A 73 4.63 -1.33 -4.49
N ASP A 74 5.82 -1.70 -4.07
CA ASP A 74 5.99 -2.68 -3.03
C ASP A 74 7.18 -2.37 -2.11
N ASP A 75 7.06 -2.82 -0.86
CA ASP A 75 8.13 -2.81 0.12
C ASP A 75 8.27 -4.23 0.71
N PRO A 76 9.36 -4.95 0.41
CA PRO A 76 9.54 -6.34 0.85
C PRO A 76 10.11 -6.49 2.28
N GLY A 77 10.33 -5.39 3.02
CA GLY A 77 11.22 -5.39 4.19
C GLY A 77 10.64 -4.84 5.48
N THR A 78 9.35 -4.53 5.53
CA THR A 78 8.78 -3.85 6.69
C THR A 78 8.59 -4.78 7.88
N GLY A 79 9.36 -4.56 8.96
CA GLY A 79 9.14 -5.22 10.25
C GLY A 79 7.97 -4.62 11.04
N VAL A 80 7.09 -5.45 11.59
CA VAL A 80 5.97 -5.03 12.44
C VAL A 80 6.14 -5.67 13.82
N HIS A 81 6.38 -4.84 14.84
CA HIS A 81 6.71 -5.26 16.21
C HIS A 81 5.63 -4.85 17.22
N GLU A 82 5.43 -5.63 18.28
CA GLU A 82 4.42 -5.33 19.30
C GLU A 82 4.59 -3.96 19.95
N GLY A 83 3.46 -3.27 20.15
CA GLY A 83 3.42 -1.94 20.74
C GLY A 83 3.99 -0.81 19.88
N ARG A 84 4.51 -1.08 18.67
CA ARG A 84 5.09 -0.07 17.77
C ARG A 84 4.16 0.30 16.62
N THR A 85 4.22 1.56 16.22
CA THR A 85 3.69 2.02 14.93
C THR A 85 4.82 1.93 13.92
N THR A 86 4.65 1.12 12.88
CA THR A 86 5.59 1.06 11.76
C THR A 86 5.08 1.97 10.65
N PHE A 87 5.98 2.80 10.11
CA PHE A 87 5.69 3.63 8.95
C PHE A 87 6.38 3.03 7.72
N VAL A 88 5.66 2.94 6.61
CA VAL A 88 6.18 2.50 5.32
C VAL A 88 5.92 3.58 4.28
N PHE A 89 6.99 3.94 3.58
CA PHE A 89 6.91 4.78 2.41
C PHE A 89 7.00 3.88 1.20
N ILE A 90 5.94 3.85 0.39
CA ILE A 90 5.93 3.05 -0.83
C ILE A 90 6.12 4.01 -1.99
N LYS A 91 7.18 3.79 -2.77
CA LYS A 91 7.36 4.48 -4.04
C LYS A 91 6.51 3.76 -5.09
N MET A 92 5.59 4.48 -5.69
CA MET A 92 4.78 3.95 -6.77
C MET A 92 5.53 4.05 -8.09
N HIS A 93 5.31 3.07 -8.94
CA HIS A 93 5.73 3.04 -10.32
C HIS A 93 4.48 2.97 -11.19
N CYS A 94 4.26 4.04 -11.94
CA CYS A 94 3.09 4.15 -12.79
C CYS A 94 3.41 3.82 -14.26
N ALA A 95 2.53 3.07 -14.91
CA ALA A 95 2.74 2.62 -16.29
C ALA A 95 2.17 3.64 -17.30
N PHE A 96 3.04 4.21 -18.12
CA PHE A 96 2.66 4.94 -19.33
C PHE A 96 2.09 3.95 -20.37
N PRO A 97 1.01 4.25 -21.13
CA PRO A 97 0.39 5.55 -21.39
C PRO A 97 -0.82 5.89 -20.50
N ASN A 98 -1.07 5.13 -19.44
CA ASN A 98 -2.23 5.33 -18.57
C ASN A 98 -2.06 6.52 -17.59
N CYS A 99 -0.99 7.30 -17.79
CA CYS A 99 -0.58 8.43 -16.98
C CYS A 99 -0.20 9.58 -17.94
N PRO A 100 -1.02 10.63 -18.06
CA PRO A 100 -0.74 11.78 -18.91
C PRO A 100 0.41 12.66 -18.38
#